data_AF-A0A528D5T8-F1
#
_entry.id   AF-A0A528D5T8-F1
#
_cell.length_a   1.000
_cell.length_b   1.000
_cell.length_c   1.000
_cell.angle_alpha   90.00
_cell.angle_beta   90.00
_cell.angle_gamma   90.00
#
_symmetry.space_group_name_H-M   'P 1'
#
loop_
_entity.id
_entity.type
_entity.pdbx_description
1 polymer ?
#
loop_
_entity_poly.entity_id
_entity_poly.type
_entity_poly.pdbx_seq_one_letter_code
_entity_poly.pdbx_strand_id
1 'polypeptide(L)' 'ESERLNRFIANLLDMTKIESGAMEPNYAFHYVGDIVGSALDRARKITGEHRIDTNIPPDLPMLRLDPVLF' A
#
# COMPACT_ATOMS: atom_id res chain seq x y z
N GLU A 1 -6.42 -16.79 -14.76
CA GLU A 1 -5.37 -17.46 -13.95
C GLU A 1 -4.03 -16.74 -13.94
N SER A 2 -3.61 -16.12 -15.05
CA SER A 2 -2.32 -15.43 -15.18
C SER A 2 -2.07 -14.32 -14.15
N GLU A 3 -3.12 -13.64 -13.66
CA GLU A 3 -3.00 -12.60 -12.62
C GLU A 3 -2.53 -13.16 -11.26
N ARG A 4 -2.90 -14.41 -10.93
CA ARG A 4 -2.40 -15.07 -9.72
C ARG A 4 -0.93 -15.42 -9.84
N LEU A 5 -0.50 -15.89 -11.02
CA LEU A 5 0.90 -16.22 -11.28
C LEU A 5 1.78 -14.95 -11.30
N ASN A 6 1.32 -13.87 -11.94
CA ASN A 6 2.03 -12.60 -11.95
C ASN A 6 2.21 -12.04 -10.53
N ARG A 7 1.16 -12.10 -9.69
CA ARG A 7 1.27 -11.69 -8.29
C ARG A 7 2.23 -12.58 -7.49
N PHE A 8 2.23 -13.89 -7.76
CA PHE A 8 3.15 -14.81 -7.12
C PHE A 8 4.61 -14.51 -7.46
N ILE A 9 4.91 -14.28 -8.75
CA ILE A 9 6.26 -13.92 -9.22
C ILE A 9 6.70 -12.57 -8.61
N ALA A 10 5.82 -11.56 -8.61
CA ALA A 10 6.11 -10.25 -8.02
C ALA A 10 6.46 -10.39 -6.53
N ASN A 11 5.62 -11.08 -5.75
CA ASN A 11 5.84 -11.30 -4.32
C ASN A 11 7.18 -12.03 -4.04
N LEU A 12 7.56 -13.01 -4.86
CA LEU A 12 8.82 -13.74 -4.71
C LEU A 12 10.04 -12.85 -5.00
N LEU A 13 9.97 -12.03 -6.05
CA LEU A 13 11.03 -11.08 -6.39
C LEU A 13 11.20 -10.03 -5.28
N ASP A 14 10.10 -9.54 -4.71
CA ASP A 14 10.15 -8.55 -3.63
C ASP A 14 10.72 -9.16 -2.35
N MET A 15 10.36 -10.40 -2.01
CA MET A 15 10.96 -11.14 -0.90
C MET A 15 12.49 -11.29 -1.08
N THR A 16 12.94 -11.60 -2.30
CA THR A 16 14.37 -11.72 -2.62
C THR A 16 15.12 -10.38 -2.48
N LYS A 17 14.50 -9.26 -2.89
CA LYS A 17 15.09 -7.92 -2.70
C LYS A 17 15.20 -7.54 -1.21
N ILE A 18 14.20 -7.92 -0.41
CA ILE A 18 14.23 -7.71 1.05
C ILE A 18 15.37 -8.52 1.68
N GLU A 19 15.46 -9.82 1.37
CA GLU A 19 16.48 -10.72 1.94
C GLU A 19 17.91 -10.33 1.57
N SER A 20 18.11 -9.83 0.36
CA SER A 20 19.42 -9.36 -0.12
C SER A 20 19.80 -7.96 0.39
N GLY A 21 18.91 -7.26 1.09
CA GLY A 21 19.11 -5.87 1.49
C GLY A 21 19.09 -4.86 0.33
N ALA A 22 18.66 -5.29 -0.86
CA ALA A 22 18.57 -4.45 -2.05
C ALA A 22 17.31 -3.57 -2.08
N MET A 23 16.45 -3.66 -1.06
CA MET A 23 15.25 -2.84 -0.90
C MET A 23 15.49 -1.71 0.11
N GLU A 24 15.52 -0.47 -0.39
CA GLU A 24 15.61 0.74 0.42
C GLU A 24 14.25 1.47 0.44
N PRO A 25 13.62 1.71 1.60
CA PRO A 25 12.37 2.46 1.66
C PRO A 25 12.57 3.93 1.26
N ASN A 26 11.71 4.43 0.39
CA ASN A 26 11.71 5.82 -0.05
C ASN A 26 10.85 6.67 0.88
N TYR A 27 11.41 7.02 2.04
CA TYR A 27 10.72 7.81 3.05
C TYR A 27 10.45 9.25 2.59
N ALA A 28 9.17 9.63 2.58
CA ALA A 28 8.74 11.01 2.40
C ALA A 28 7.62 11.37 3.38
N PHE A 29 7.33 12.67 3.51
CA PHE A 29 6.23 13.15 4.33
C PHE A 29 4.91 13.01 3.57
N HIS A 30 3.95 12.30 4.17
CA HIS A 30 2.65 12.02 3.57
C HIS A 30 1.51 12.30 4.56
N TYR A 31 0.37 12.73 4.03
CA TYR A 31 -0.88 12.75 4.78
C TYR A 31 -1.47 11.35 4.86
N VAL A 32 -1.91 10.96 6.06
CA VAL A 32 -2.54 9.65 6.30
C VAL A 32 -3.81 9.49 5.46
N GLY A 33 -4.58 10.57 5.28
CA GLY A 33 -5.79 10.58 4.46
C GLY A 33 -5.52 10.15 3.01
N ASP A 34 -4.44 10.64 2.40
CA ASP A 34 -4.08 10.32 1.02
C ASP A 34 -3.70 8.84 0.86
N ILE A 35 -2.96 8.29 1.82
CA ILE A 35 -2.55 6.89 1.84
C ILE A 35 -3.77 5.99 1.97
N VAL A 36 -4.66 6.30 2.92
CA VAL A 36 -5.89 5.52 3.14
C VAL A 36 -6.81 5.62 1.92
N GLY A 37 -6.97 6.80 1.33
CA GLY A 37 -7.76 6.99 0.11
C GLY A 37 -7.26 6.14 -1.06
N SER A 38 -5.95 6.18 -1.32
CA SER A 38 -5.30 5.36 -2.34
C SER A 38 -5.47 3.85 -2.10
N ALA A 39 -5.32 3.41 -0.85
CA ALA A 39 -5.52 2.01 -0.48
C ALA A 39 -6.97 1.56 -0.70
N LEU A 40 -7.95 2.39 -0.34
CA LEU A 40 -9.38 2.11 -0.54
C LEU A 40 -9.76 2.06 -2.02
N ASP A 41 -9.21 2.95 -2.85
CA ASP A 41 -9.45 2.95 -4.29
C ASP A 41 -8.94 1.66 -4.95
N ARG A 42 -7.74 1.20 -4.58
CA ARG A 42 -7.19 -0.10 -5.02
C ARG A 42 -8.05 -1.27 -4.53
N ALA A 43 -8.52 -1.21 -3.28
CA ALA A 43 -9.34 -2.24 -2.68
C ALA A 43 -10.77 -2.28 -3.23
N ARG A 44 -11.23 -1.27 -3.96
CA ARG A 44 -12.62 -1.15 -4.47
C ARG A 44 -13.14 -2.40 -5.16
N LYS A 45 -12.28 -3.11 -5.89
CA LYS A 45 -12.64 -4.36 -6.59
C LYS A 45 -12.94 -5.53 -5.66
N ILE A 46 -12.31 -5.58 -4.48
CA ILE A 46 -12.44 -6.66 -3.51
C ILE A 46 -13.41 -6.31 -2.38
N THR A 47 -13.60 -5.02 -2.10
CA THR A 47 -14.52 -4.55 -1.05
C THR A 47 -15.98 -4.62 -1.52
N GLY A 48 -16.23 -4.65 -2.83
CA GLY A 48 -17.59 -4.81 -3.39
C GLY A 48 -18.54 -3.73 -2.86
N GLU A 49 -19.69 -4.15 -2.35
CA GLU A 49 -20.74 -3.27 -1.79
C GLU A 49 -20.55 -2.96 -0.29
N HIS A 50 -19.45 -3.38 0.33
CA HIS A 50 -19.23 -3.13 1.75
C HIS A 50 -18.92 -1.65 2.00
N ARG A 51 -19.67 -1.04 2.92
CA ARG A 51 -19.38 0.32 3.38
C ARG A 51 -18.15 0.30 4.28
N ILE A 52 -17.12 1.05 3.90
CA ILE A 52 -15.94 1.28 4.72
C ILE A 52 -16.07 2.65 5.37
N ASP A 53 -15.96 2.67 6.70
CA ASP A 53 -16.00 3.90 7.49
C ASP A 53 -14.57 4.26 7.92
N THR A 54 -14.12 5.47 7.60
CA THR A 54 -12.80 5.97 7.96
C THR A 54 -12.93 7.18 8.89
N ASN A 55 -12.35 7.07 10.07
CA ASN A 55 -12.31 8.15 11.05
C ASN A 55 -10.86 8.65 11.19
N ILE A 56 -10.44 9.52 10.27
CA ILE A 56 -9.10 10.11 10.25
C ILE A 56 -9.19 11.56 10.74
N PRO A 57 -8.54 11.91 11.86
CA PRO A 57 -8.53 13.29 12.34
C PRO A 57 -7.93 14.25 11.29
N PRO A 58 -8.57 15.41 11.04
CA PRO A 58 -8.14 16.34 10.00
C PRO A 58 -6.85 17.10 10.35
N ASP A 59 -6.45 17.08 11.62
CA ASP A 59 -5.29 17.79 12.19
C ASP A 59 -4.08 16.86 12.39
N LEU A 60 -4.11 15.65 11.84
CA LEU A 60 -2.97 14.76 11.88
C LEU A 60 -1.75 15.38 11.16
N PRO A 61 -0.57 15.39 11.81
CA PRO A 61 0.64 15.83 11.15
C PRO A 61 1.01 14.88 10.01
N MET A 62 1.78 15.37 9.05
CA MET A 62 2.37 14.50 8.02
C MET A 62 3.29 13.48 8.68
N LEU A 63 3.18 12.23 8.23
CA LEU A 63 4.02 11.13 8.71
C LEU A 63 5.15 10.88 7.71
N ARG A 64 6.36 10.63 8.23
CA ARG A 64 7.49 10.21 7.42
C ARG A 64 7.45 8.69 7.23
N LEU A 65 7.03 8.25 6.06
CA LEU A 65 6.85 6.84 5.71
C LEU A 65 7.12 6.62 4.23
N ASP A 66 7.26 5.36 3.83
CA ASP A 66 7.22 4.96 2.42
C ASP A 66 5.79 4.49 2.10
N PRO A 67 5.05 5.18 1.21
CA PRO A 67 3.65 4.86 0.91
C PRO A 67 3.50 3.73 -0.12
N VAL A 68 4.58 3.12 -0.58
CA VAL A 68 4.51 2.11 -1.63
C VAL A 68 3.91 0.81 -1.07
N LEU A 69 2.62 0.65 -1.32
CA LEU A 69 1.93 -0.64 -1.40
C LEU A 69 2.24 -1.23 -2.77
N PHE A 70 3.04 -2.31 -2.81
CA PHE A 70 3.21 -3.16 -4.00
C PHE A 70 2.06 -4.16 -4.11
#